data_AF-A0A382Q5G2-F1
#
_entry.id   AF-A0A382Q5G2-F1
#
_cell.length_a   1.000
_cell.length_b   1.000
_cell.length_c   1.000
_cell.angle_alpha   90.00
_cell.angle_beta   90.00
_cell.angle_gamma   90.00
#
_symmetry.space_group_name_H-M   'P 1'
#
loop_
_entity.id
_entity.type
_entity.pdbx_description
1 polymer ?
#
loop_
_entity_poly.entity_id
_entity_poly.type
_entity_poly.pdbx_seq_one_letter_code
_entity_poly.pdbx_strand_id
1 'polypeptide(L)'
;WNACYWKNGNRVDMARRSSYGTCIGSEAFGIFIDGSDIYLAGYNMIVNKNGVAVKWRNGNTHELSGDSALVEWHHLWDIAVEEGIKISVGYYTPDISNEYNYDLGLPSFPIYYVNGKRYQLEDTEYQWGEATGVYIY
;
A
#
# COMPACT_ATOMS: atom_id res chain seq x y z
N TRP A 1 13.02 -9.01 -3.11
CA TRP A 1 11.92 -9.96 -2.83
C TRP A 1 10.74 -9.63 -3.75
N ASN A 2 9.71 -10.49 -3.82
CA ASN A 2 8.54 -10.24 -4.68
C ASN A 2 7.24 -10.64 -3.96
N ALA A 3 6.25 -9.76 -4.03
CA ALA A 3 4.89 -10.05 -3.65
C ALA A 3 4.35 -11.21 -4.50
N CYS A 4 3.72 -12.17 -3.83
CA CYS A 4 3.12 -13.33 -4.46
C CYS A 4 1.95 -13.85 -3.60
N TYR A 5 1.10 -14.67 -4.20
CA TYR A 5 0.11 -15.47 -3.48
C TYR A 5 0.13 -16.92 -3.95
N TRP A 6 -0.46 -17.82 -3.17
CA TRP A 6 -0.65 -19.22 -3.55
C TRP A 6 -2.11 -19.48 -3.86
N LYS A 7 -2.38 -20.10 -5.02
CA LYS A 7 -3.70 -20.57 -5.42
C LYS A 7 -3.64 -22.06 -5.70
N ASN A 8 -4.30 -22.85 -4.86
CA ASN A 8 -4.34 -24.32 -4.96
C ASN A 8 -2.94 -24.93 -5.08
N GLY A 9 -2.00 -24.47 -4.25
CA GLY A 9 -0.61 -24.92 -4.24
C GLY A 9 0.31 -24.27 -5.30
N ASN A 10 -0.24 -23.54 -6.28
CA ASN A 10 0.56 -22.85 -7.29
C ASN A 10 0.86 -21.41 -6.86
N ARG A 11 2.13 -21.02 -6.87
CA ARG A 11 2.56 -19.64 -6.63
C ARG A 11 2.24 -18.77 -7.84
N VAL A 12 1.69 -17.59 -7.59
CA VAL A 12 1.46 -16.54 -8.58
C VAL A 12 2.23 -15.29 -8.15
N ASP A 13 3.18 -14.87 -8.96
CA ASP A 13 4.01 -13.69 -8.72
C ASP A 13 3.35 -12.42 -9.24
N MET A 14 3.42 -11.36 -8.44
CA MET A 14 2.83 -10.07 -8.81
C MET A 14 3.78 -9.29 -9.71
N ALA A 15 3.23 -8.50 -10.63
CA ALA A 15 4.00 -7.57 -11.43
C ALA A 15 4.63 -6.48 -10.55
N ARG A 16 5.83 -6.06 -10.94
CA ARG A 16 6.65 -5.05 -10.24
C ARG A 16 6.79 -3.79 -11.08
N ARG A 17 5.68 -3.29 -11.62
CA ARG A 17 5.66 -2.10 -12.47
C ARG A 17 5.53 -0.85 -11.60
N SER A 18 6.24 0.21 -11.96
CA SER A 18 6.05 1.52 -11.34
C SER A 18 6.31 2.62 -12.35
N SER A 19 5.55 3.72 -12.25
CA SER A 19 5.80 4.93 -13.03
C SER A 19 6.96 5.77 -12.48
N TYR A 20 7.41 5.49 -11.26
CA TYR A 20 8.43 6.26 -10.55
C TYR A 20 9.86 5.70 -10.71
N GLY A 21 10.04 4.57 -11.38
CA GLY A 21 11.37 4.02 -11.70
C GLY A 21 11.47 2.50 -11.58
N THR A 22 12.69 2.02 -11.34
CA THR A 22 12.97 0.58 -11.24
C THR A 22 12.52 0.04 -9.90
N CYS A 23 11.61 -0.93 -9.91
CA CYS A 23 11.19 -1.64 -8.71
C CYS A 23 12.25 -2.68 -8.29
N ILE A 24 12.70 -2.64 -7.04
CA ILE A 24 13.72 -3.54 -6.45
C ILE A 24 13.17 -4.55 -5.44
N GLY A 25 11.94 -4.32 -4.95
CA GLY A 25 11.22 -5.25 -4.08
C GLY A 25 9.73 -4.95 -4.07
N SER A 26 8.92 -5.91 -3.62
CA SER A 26 7.48 -5.70 -3.41
C SER A 26 6.97 -6.61 -2.31
N GLU A 27 6.01 -6.12 -1.54
CA GLU A 27 5.37 -6.84 -0.44
C GLU A 27 3.86 -6.68 -0.53
N ALA A 28 3.13 -7.76 -0.25
CA ALA A 28 1.68 -7.76 -0.15
C ALA A 28 1.25 -8.30 1.20
N PHE A 29 0.23 -7.68 1.79
CA PHE A 29 -0.23 -7.93 3.15
C PHE A 29 -1.71 -8.33 3.21
N GLY A 30 -2.54 -7.68 2.38
CA GLY A 30 -3.97 -7.99 2.26
C GLY A 30 -4.28 -8.77 1.00
N ILE A 31 -5.26 -9.68 1.06
CA ILE A 31 -5.83 -10.39 -0.09
C ILE A 31 -7.35 -10.44 0.01
N PHE A 32 -8.03 -10.16 -1.10
CA PHE A 32 -9.49 -10.29 -1.21
C PHE A 32 -9.88 -10.92 -2.54
N ILE A 33 -10.98 -11.68 -2.54
CA ILE A 33 -11.51 -12.35 -3.72
C ILE A 33 -12.94 -11.86 -3.97
N ASP A 34 -13.19 -11.29 -5.13
CA ASP A 34 -14.52 -10.89 -5.60
C ASP A 34 -14.81 -11.59 -6.94
N GLY A 35 -15.70 -12.59 -6.90
CA GLY A 35 -15.97 -13.47 -8.04
C GLY A 35 -14.71 -14.17 -8.55
N SER A 36 -14.24 -13.76 -9.74
CA SER A 36 -13.03 -14.32 -10.37
C SER A 36 -11.77 -13.47 -10.17
N ASP A 37 -11.93 -12.27 -9.64
CA ASP A 37 -10.84 -11.31 -9.44
C ASP A 37 -10.17 -11.52 -8.09
N ILE A 38 -8.84 -11.54 -8.11
CA ILE A 38 -8.01 -11.61 -6.91
C ILE A 38 -7.32 -10.26 -6.74
N TYR A 39 -7.54 -9.65 -5.57
CA TYR A 39 -7.00 -8.36 -5.19
C TYR A 39 -5.96 -8.54 -4.09
N LEU A 40 -4.83 -7.83 -4.20
CA LEU A 40 -3.85 -7.73 -3.13
C LEU A 40 -3.57 -6.26 -2.83
N ALA A 41 -3.19 -5.96 -1.60
CA ALA A 41 -2.69 -4.63 -1.19
C ALA A 41 -1.31 -4.73 -0.58
N GLY A 42 -0.50 -3.70 -0.83
CA GLY A 42 0.85 -3.57 -0.28
C GLY A 42 1.62 -2.44 -0.94
N TYR A 43 2.93 -2.65 -1.15
CA TYR A 43 3.79 -1.63 -1.73
C TYR A 43 4.86 -2.20 -2.67
N ASN A 44 5.31 -1.36 -3.60
CA ASN A 44 6.52 -1.56 -4.40
C ASN A 44 7.65 -0.69 -3.84
N MET A 45 8.83 -1.27 -3.67
CA MET A 45 10.06 -0.55 -3.32
C MET A 45 10.79 -0.14 -4.60
N ILE A 46 11.00 1.15 -4.79
CA ILE A 46 11.55 1.73 -6.03
C ILE A 46 12.95 2.30 -5.76
N VAL A 47 13.89 2.16 -6.70
CA VAL A 47 15.23 2.73 -6.58
C VAL A 47 15.16 4.24 -6.29
N ASN A 48 15.88 4.70 -5.26
CA ASN A 48 15.97 6.12 -4.88
C ASN A 48 14.61 6.79 -4.61
N LYS A 49 13.62 5.99 -4.18
CA LYS A 49 12.25 6.41 -3.92
C LYS A 49 11.71 5.61 -2.74
N ASN A 50 10.62 6.12 -2.18
CA ASN A 50 9.95 5.51 -1.03
C ASN A 50 9.03 4.36 -1.47
N GLY A 51 8.48 3.64 -0.49
CA GLY A 51 7.48 2.60 -0.73
C GLY A 51 6.25 3.18 -1.43
N VAL A 52 6.03 2.79 -2.70
CA VAL A 52 4.86 3.19 -3.49
C VAL A 52 3.72 2.27 -3.11
N ALA A 53 2.65 2.81 -2.50
CA ALA A 53 1.45 2.04 -2.25
C ALA A 53 0.84 1.55 -3.55
N VAL A 54 0.55 0.26 -3.62
CA VAL A 54 -0.04 -0.40 -4.78
C VAL A 54 -1.14 -1.36 -4.36
N LYS A 55 -2.08 -1.57 -5.27
CA LYS A 55 -2.91 -2.77 -5.28
C LYS A 55 -2.58 -3.60 -6.49
N TRP A 56 -2.72 -4.92 -6.36
CA TRP A 56 -2.67 -5.82 -7.50
C TRP A 56 -4.05 -6.37 -7.80
N ARG A 57 -4.38 -6.52 -9.08
CA ARG A 57 -5.55 -7.26 -9.55
C ARG A 57 -5.10 -8.29 -10.58
N ASN A 58 -5.32 -9.57 -10.28
CA ASN A 58 -4.93 -10.69 -11.15
C ASN A 58 -3.47 -10.60 -11.62
N GLY A 59 -2.56 -10.26 -10.70
CA GLY A 59 -1.13 -10.10 -10.98
C GLY A 59 -0.68 -8.74 -11.51
N ASN A 60 -1.60 -7.86 -11.93
CA ASN A 60 -1.24 -6.55 -12.50
C ASN A 60 -1.19 -5.46 -11.42
N THR A 61 -0.14 -4.65 -11.45
CA THR A 61 0.06 -3.53 -10.52
C THR A 61 -0.85 -2.33 -10.85
N HIS A 62 -1.36 -1.68 -9.82
CA HIS A 62 -2.00 -0.37 -9.89
C HIS A 62 -1.49 0.50 -8.73
N GLU A 63 -0.84 1.62 -9.06
CA GLU A 63 -0.30 2.56 -8.08
C GLU A 63 -1.41 3.41 -7.44
N LEU A 64 -1.26 3.71 -6.15
CA LEU A 64 -2.25 4.43 -5.34
C LEU A 64 -1.71 5.73 -4.77
N SER A 65 -0.44 5.77 -4.35
CA SER A 65 0.15 6.97 -3.74
C SER A 65 0.28 8.14 -4.72
N GLY A 66 0.47 7.89 -6.02
CA GLY A 66 0.75 8.97 -6.96
C GLY A 66 1.98 9.75 -6.51
N ASP A 67 1.99 11.07 -6.73
CA ASP A 67 3.18 11.90 -6.49
C ASP A 67 3.57 12.01 -5.01
N SER A 68 2.69 11.62 -4.07
CA SER A 68 3.05 11.50 -2.66
C SER A 68 4.19 10.50 -2.43
N ALA A 69 4.36 9.51 -3.30
CA ALA A 69 5.49 8.58 -3.25
C ALA A 69 6.88 9.24 -3.36
N LEU A 70 6.94 10.51 -3.80
CA LEU A 70 8.19 11.28 -3.88
C LEU A 70 8.65 11.81 -2.52
N VAL A 71 7.74 11.91 -1.55
CA VAL A 71 7.96 12.62 -0.27
C VAL A 71 7.34 11.90 0.93
N GLU A 72 6.69 10.76 0.74
CA GLU A 72 6.02 9.98 1.78
C GLU A 72 6.24 8.47 1.52
N TRP A 73 6.33 7.68 2.58
CA TRP A 73 6.37 6.21 2.54
C TRP A 73 4.98 5.68 2.81
N HIS A 74 4.49 4.74 2.00
CA HIS A 74 3.14 4.22 2.17
C HIS A 74 3.14 2.70 2.26
N HIS A 75 2.43 2.18 3.24
CA HIS A 75 2.22 0.75 3.43
C HIS A 75 0.72 0.50 3.44
N LEU A 76 0.27 -0.55 2.74
CA LEU A 76 -1.13 -0.98 2.77
C LEU A 76 -1.19 -2.37 3.36
N TRP A 77 -1.95 -2.49 4.44
CA TRP A 77 -2.06 -3.68 5.27
C TRP A 77 -3.18 -4.59 4.85
N ASP A 78 -4.31 -4.03 4.45
CA ASP A 78 -5.50 -4.83 4.15
C ASP A 78 -6.30 -4.25 2.97
N ILE A 79 -7.16 -5.09 2.38
CA ILE A 79 -8.03 -4.74 1.26
C ILE A 79 -9.37 -5.46 1.37
N ALA A 80 -10.46 -4.72 1.11
CA ALA A 80 -11.80 -5.27 0.95
C ALA A 80 -12.46 -4.75 -0.32
N VAL A 81 -13.28 -5.58 -0.97
CA VAL A 81 -13.96 -5.27 -2.22
C VAL A 81 -15.42 -5.71 -2.17
N GLU A 82 -16.33 -4.83 -2.58
CA GLU A 82 -17.77 -5.12 -2.64
C GLU A 82 -18.45 -4.17 -3.62
N GLU A 83 -19.30 -4.70 -4.49
CA GLU A 83 -20.13 -3.93 -5.43
C GLU A 83 -19.38 -2.79 -6.16
N GLY A 84 -18.12 -3.04 -6.55
CA GLY A 84 -17.26 -2.08 -7.22
C GLY A 84 -16.46 -1.13 -6.30
N ILE A 85 -16.81 -1.03 -5.02
CA ILE A 85 -16.05 -0.33 -3.98
C ILE A 85 -14.81 -1.15 -3.63
N LYS A 86 -13.65 -0.49 -3.59
CA LYS A 86 -12.37 -1.09 -3.22
C LYS A 86 -11.72 -0.23 -2.17
N ILE A 87 -11.61 -0.75 -0.95
CA ILE A 87 -10.95 -0.06 0.15
C ILE A 87 -9.65 -0.78 0.47
N SER A 88 -8.54 -0.03 0.49
CA SER A 88 -7.28 -0.51 1.04
C SER A 88 -6.87 0.39 2.19
N VAL A 89 -6.42 -0.19 3.30
CA VAL A 89 -6.05 0.56 4.51
C VAL A 89 -4.59 0.37 4.83
N GLY A 90 -4.00 1.33 5.54
CA GLY A 90 -2.63 1.27 5.98
C GLY A 90 -2.19 2.58 6.62
N TYR A 91 -0.97 3.00 6.33
CA TYR A 91 -0.45 4.28 6.80
C TYR A 91 0.45 4.95 5.76
N TYR A 92 0.72 6.24 5.97
CA TYR A 92 1.90 6.88 5.41
C TYR A 92 2.79 7.48 6.49
N THR A 93 4.08 7.61 6.22
CA THR A 93 5.02 8.40 7.01
C THR A 93 5.74 9.40 6.10
N PRO A 94 5.89 10.69 6.48
CA PRO A 94 6.66 11.64 5.69
C PRO A 94 8.11 11.19 5.47
N ASP A 95 8.68 11.47 4.30
CA ASP A 95 10.11 11.32 4.03
C ASP A 95 10.86 12.53 4.57
N ILE A 96 11.07 12.50 5.88
CA ILE A 96 11.74 13.53 6.67
C ILE A 96 13.11 13.02 7.12
N SER A 97 13.75 12.21 6.27
CA SER A 97 15.08 11.63 6.51
C SER A 97 16.17 12.66 6.87
N ASN A 98 15.92 13.95 6.62
CA ASN A 98 16.81 15.06 6.96
C ASN A 98 16.26 16.05 8.02
N GLU A 99 15.04 15.86 8.55
CA GLU A 99 14.34 16.93 9.32
C GLU A 99 13.94 16.55 10.75
N TYR A 100 13.91 15.26 11.13
CA TYR A 100 13.47 14.85 12.46
C TYR A 100 14.60 14.31 13.35
N ASN A 101 14.43 14.50 14.66
CA ASN A 101 15.24 13.82 15.66
C ASN A 101 14.85 12.33 15.70
N TYR A 102 15.72 11.47 15.17
CA TYR A 102 15.55 10.01 15.14
C TYR A 102 15.34 9.38 16.53
N ASP A 103 15.62 10.10 17.63
CA ASP A 103 15.34 9.65 18.99
C ASP A 103 13.85 9.31 19.23
N LEU A 104 12.92 9.91 18.47
CA LEU A 104 11.48 9.65 18.58
C LEU A 104 10.93 8.72 17.48
N GLY A 105 11.70 8.43 16.42
CA GLY A 105 11.18 7.73 15.24
C GLY A 105 10.31 8.62 14.34
N LEU A 106 9.95 8.10 13.16
CA LEU A 106 9.09 8.80 12.21
C LEU A 106 7.61 8.63 12.59
N PRO A 107 6.76 9.66 12.50
CA PRO A 107 5.32 9.51 12.75
C PRO A 107 4.68 8.68 11.63
N SER A 108 3.65 7.91 11.97
CA SER A 108 2.82 7.18 11.01
C SER A 108 1.38 7.66 11.11
N PHE A 109 0.75 7.88 9.97
CA PHE A 109 -0.59 8.43 9.88
C PHE A 109 -1.52 7.43 9.18
N PRO A 110 -2.61 6.98 9.83
CA PRO A 110 -3.48 5.98 9.25
C PRO A 110 -4.27 6.55 8.08
N ILE A 111 -4.32 5.79 6.99
CA ILE A 111 -5.00 6.16 5.75
C ILE A 111 -5.84 5.03 5.21
N TYR A 112 -6.83 5.40 4.39
CA TYR A 112 -7.47 4.48 3.47
C TYR A 112 -7.51 5.04 2.06
N TYR A 113 -7.49 4.13 1.09
CA TYR A 113 -7.77 4.41 -0.31
C TYR A 113 -9.12 3.82 -0.66
N VAL A 114 -10.06 4.66 -1.10
CA VAL A 114 -11.30 4.20 -1.73
C VAL A 114 -11.29 4.57 -3.20
N ASN A 115 -11.44 3.58 -4.08
CA ASN A 115 -11.46 3.76 -5.53
C ASN A 115 -10.27 4.59 -6.09
N GLY A 116 -9.11 4.48 -5.45
CA GLY A 116 -7.88 5.17 -5.86
C GLY A 116 -7.65 6.54 -5.20
N LYS A 117 -8.61 7.06 -4.45
CA LYS A 117 -8.46 8.32 -3.71
C LYS A 117 -8.09 8.06 -2.25
N ARG A 118 -7.05 8.75 -1.76
CA ARG A 118 -6.59 8.70 -0.37
C ARG A 118 -7.43 9.57 0.57
N TYR A 119 -7.61 9.09 1.79
CA TYR A 119 -8.21 9.80 2.92
C TYR A 119 -7.41 9.51 4.19
N GLN A 120 -7.23 10.54 5.03
CA GLN A 120 -6.68 10.38 6.38
C GLN A 120 -7.79 9.95 7.34
N LEU A 121 -7.46 9.09 8.29
CA LEU A 121 -8.39 8.63 9.32
C LEU A 121 -8.32 9.47 10.59
N GLU A 122 -7.20 10.16 10.80
CA GLU A 122 -6.89 10.94 11.99
C GLU A 122 -6.34 12.31 11.57
N ASP A 123 -6.10 13.19 12.55
CA ASP A 123 -5.48 14.49 12.31
C ASP A 123 -3.99 14.39 11.95
N THR A 124 -3.36 15.53 11.70
CA THR A 124 -1.95 15.60 11.30
C THR A 124 -0.99 15.82 12.47
N GLU A 125 -1.44 15.67 13.72
CA GLU A 125 -0.55 15.74 14.87
C GLU A 125 0.35 14.49 14.95
N TYR A 126 1.51 14.62 15.59
CA TYR A 126 2.47 13.53 15.69
C TYR A 126 1.84 12.29 16.34
N GLN A 127 1.91 11.16 15.67
CA GLN A 127 1.34 9.90 16.14
C GLN A 127 2.01 8.68 15.53
N TRP A 128 1.70 7.51 16.10
CA TRP A 128 2.04 6.19 15.57
C TRP A 128 0.77 5.43 15.22
N GLY A 129 -0.02 5.98 14.30
CA GLY A 129 -1.29 5.40 13.87
C GLY A 129 -1.13 4.57 12.61
N GLU A 130 -1.78 3.40 12.59
CA GLU A 130 -1.85 2.51 11.43
C GLU A 130 -3.24 1.88 11.33
N ALA A 131 -3.86 1.91 10.14
CA ALA A 131 -5.09 1.18 9.89
C ALA A 131 -4.77 -0.19 9.31
N THR A 132 -4.96 -1.25 10.11
CA THR A 132 -4.45 -2.60 9.79
C THR A 132 -5.50 -3.57 9.24
N GLY A 133 -6.77 -3.19 9.23
CA GLY A 133 -7.86 -4.06 8.79
C GLY A 133 -9.06 -3.29 8.27
N VAL A 134 -9.76 -3.86 7.30
CA VAL A 134 -10.98 -3.29 6.72
C VAL A 134 -11.99 -4.36 6.36
N TYR A 135 -13.27 -4.05 6.54
CA TYR A 135 -14.40 -4.88 6.13
C TYR A 135 -15.52 -3.98 5.62
N ILE A 136 -16.25 -4.45 4.60
CA ILE A 136 -17.43 -3.81 4.01
C ILE A 136 -18.51 -4.88 3.78
N TYR A 137 -19.79 -4.48 3.90
CA TYR A 137 -20.99 -5.33 3.79
C TYR A 137 -22.18 -4.59 3.18
#